data_AF-A0A0C5WFP9-F1
#
_entry.id   AF-A0A0C5WFP9-F1
#
_cell.length_a   1.000
_cell.length_b   1.000
_cell.length_c   1.000
_cell.angle_alpha   90.00
_cell.angle_beta   90.00
_cell.angle_gamma   90.00
#
_symmetry.space_group_name_H-M   'P 1'
#
loop_
_entity.id
_entity.type
_entity.pdbx_description
1 polymer ?
#
loop_
_entity_poly.entity_id
_entity_poly.type
_entity_poly.pdbx_seq_one_letter_code
_entity_poly.pdbx_strand_id
1 'polypeptide(L)'
;MHKIREHIVIKILTLVLGALLLLPTATKFAHIFAHHKHDICKGEKTTHLHEINNDCDFYKFKLNNHYYFSIAYYTLFHETAIYKIPVITYKFLNNYRPLSFSLRGPPTLV
;
A
#
# COMPACT_ATOMS: atom_id res chain seq x y z
N MET A 1 15.08 8.88 48.52
CA MET A 1 13.61 8.68 48.50
C MET A 1 12.94 9.10 47.19
N HIS A 2 13.40 10.16 46.49
CA HIS A 2 12.80 10.63 45.23
C HIS A 2 12.80 9.58 44.10
N LYS A 3 13.94 8.91 43.84
CA LYS A 3 14.06 7.91 42.78
C LYS A 3 13.13 6.70 42.95
N ILE A 4 12.95 6.22 44.18
CA ILE A 4 12.07 5.07 44.49
C ILE A 4 10.61 5.42 44.14
N ARG A 5 10.19 6.66 44.42
CA ARG A 5 8.85 7.14 44.15
C ARG A 5 8.58 7.25 42.64
N GLU A 6 9.57 7.68 41.85
CA GLU A 6 9.47 7.71 40.38
C GLU A 6 9.34 6.31 39.77
N HIS A 7 10.13 5.35 40.23
CA HIS A 7 10.02 3.97 39.74
C HIS A 7 8.66 3.34 40.03
N ILE A 8 8.04 3.67 41.17
CA ILE A 8 6.69 3.21 41.52
C ILE A 8 5.65 3.83 40.58
N VAL A 9 5.72 5.14 40.34
CA VAL A 9 4.79 5.85 39.44
C VAL A 9 4.88 5.29 38.02
N ILE A 10 6.09 5.06 37.51
CA ILE A 10 6.30 4.49 36.18
C ILE A 10 5.70 3.08 36.09
N LYS A 11 5.92 2.23 37.09
CA LYS A 11 5.33 0.88 37.13
C LYS A 11 3.80 0.92 37.10
N ILE A 12 3.18 1.79 37.90
CA ILE A 12 1.73 1.95 37.91
C ILE A 12 1.24 2.43 36.55
N LEU A 13 1.89 3.44 35.96
CA LEU A 13 1.53 3.95 34.64
C LEU A 13 1.63 2.87 33.56
N THR A 14 2.68 2.04 33.57
CA THR A 14 2.82 0.93 32.62
C THR A 14 1.73 -0.12 32.78
N LEU A 15 1.30 -0.40 34.02
CA LEU A 15 0.25 -1.37 34.31
C LEU A 15 -1.12 -0.82 33.86
N VAL A 16 -1.38 0.46 34.11
CA VAL A 16 -2.58 1.17 33.63
C VAL A 16 -2.62 1.19 32.10
N LEU A 17 -1.51 1.49 31.44
CA LEU A 17 -1.42 1.48 29.99
C LEU A 17 -1.67 0.07 29.42
N GLY A 18 -1.08 -0.96 30.04
CA GLY A 18 -1.31 -2.36 29.68
C GLY A 18 -2.78 -2.76 29.85
N ALA A 19 -3.43 -2.36 30.94
CA ALA A 19 -4.85 -2.60 31.15
C ALA A 19 -5.70 -1.90 30.09
N LEU A 20 -5.39 -0.64 29.77
CA LEU A 20 -6.12 0.15 28.75
C LEU A 20 -6.02 -0.49 27.36
N LEU A 21 -4.86 -1.05 27.00
CA LEU A 21 -4.66 -1.80 25.77
C LEU A 21 -5.49 -3.09 25.70
N LEU A 22 -5.78 -3.71 26.85
CA LEU A 22 -6.57 -4.95 26.94
C LEU A 22 -8.08 -4.72 27.01
N LEU A 23 -8.54 -3.52 27.39
CA LEU A 23 -9.96 -3.16 27.43
C LEU A 23 -10.74 -3.49 26.15
N PRO A 24 -10.29 -3.12 24.92
CA PRO A 24 -11.03 -3.42 23.70
C PRO A 24 -11.16 -4.93 23.45
N THR A 25 -10.20 -5.74 23.89
CA THR A 25 -10.28 -7.20 23.79
C THR A 25 -11.29 -7.77 24.78
N ALA A 26 -11.31 -7.25 26.01
CA ALA A 26 -12.26 -7.66 27.05
C ALA A 26 -13.71 -7.29 26.68
N THR A 27 -13.94 -6.09 26.12
CA THR A 27 -15.28 -5.68 25.67
C THR A 27 -15.76 -6.52 24.49
N LYS A 28 -14.86 -6.89 23.55
CA LYS A 28 -15.18 -7.83 22.47
C LYS A 28 -15.55 -9.20 23.00
N PHE A 29 -14.76 -9.73 23.92
CA PHE A 29 -15.03 -11.02 24.55
C PHE A 29 -16.41 -11.03 25.21
N ALA A 30 -16.75 -9.99 25.98
CA ALA A 30 -18.07 -9.86 26.59
C ALA A 30 -19.20 -9.68 25.55
N HIS A 31 -18.96 -8.91 24.49
CA HIS A 31 -19.94 -8.65 23.43
C HIS A 31 -20.32 -9.91 22.64
N ILE A 32 -19.37 -10.83 22.40
CA ILE A 32 -19.65 -12.14 21.80
C ILE A 32 -20.80 -12.80 22.56
N PHE A 33 -20.72 -12.93 23.88
CA PHE A 33 -21.76 -13.61 24.64
C PHE A 33 -23.07 -12.82 24.81
N ALA A 34 -23.05 -11.50 24.59
CA ALA A 34 -24.22 -10.65 24.84
C ALA A 34 -25.25 -10.66 23.69
N HIS A 35 -24.81 -10.79 22.44
CA HIS A 35 -25.66 -10.53 21.26
C HIS A 35 -25.97 -11.78 20.40
N HIS A 36 -25.63 -12.99 20.86
CA HIS A 36 -26.02 -14.20 20.15
C HIS A 36 -27.45 -14.64 20.52
N LYS A 37 -28.42 -14.33 19.65
CA LYS A 37 -29.63 -15.16 19.56
C LYS A 37 -29.21 -16.52 18.99
N HIS A 38 -29.17 -17.54 19.84
CA HIS A 38 -29.06 -18.92 19.38
C HIS A 38 -30.41 -19.32 18.78
N ASP A 39 -30.55 -19.22 17.46
CA ASP A 39 -31.71 -19.78 16.78
C ASP A 39 -31.58 -21.31 16.78
N ILE A 40 -32.26 -21.94 17.74
CA ILE A 40 -32.33 -23.38 17.86
C ILE A 40 -33.17 -23.89 16.68
N CYS A 41 -32.50 -24.50 15.70
CA CYS A 41 -33.14 -25.04 14.51
C CYS A 41 -33.94 -26.31 14.88
N LYS A 42 -35.23 -26.16 15.15
CA LYS A 42 -36.18 -27.26 15.39
C LYS A 42 -36.71 -27.68 14.03
N GLY A 43 -36.00 -28.62 13.40
CA GLY A 43 -36.09 -28.90 11.98
C GLY A 43 -37.49 -28.90 11.36
N GLU A 44 -37.64 -28.09 10.33
CA GLU A 44 -38.37 -28.43 9.12
C GLU A 44 -37.51 -27.95 7.95
N LYS A 45 -37.43 -28.76 6.88
CA LYS A 45 -36.53 -28.52 5.74
C LYS A 45 -37.01 -27.34 4.88
N THR A 46 -37.05 -26.15 5.44
CA THR A 46 -37.18 -24.91 4.67
C THR A 46 -35.80 -24.25 4.63
N THR A 47 -35.34 -23.93 3.43
CA THR A 47 -34.05 -23.28 3.20
C THR A 47 -34.06 -21.91 3.84
N HIS A 48 -33.70 -21.83 5.12
CA HIS A 48 -33.43 -20.57 5.77
C HIS A 48 -32.09 -20.10 5.21
N LEU A 49 -32.12 -18.98 4.48
CA LEU A 49 -30.92 -18.17 4.32
C LEU A 49 -30.48 -17.87 5.76
N HIS A 50 -29.34 -18.41 6.19
CA HIS A 50 -28.74 -17.99 7.45
C HIS A 50 -28.67 -16.47 7.39
N GLU A 51 -29.37 -15.86 8.34
CA GLU A 51 -29.53 -14.43 8.47
C GLU A 51 -28.16 -13.76 8.34
N ILE A 52 -28.15 -12.58 7.70
CA ILE A 52 -26.99 -11.71 7.50
C ILE A 52 -26.02 -11.87 8.65
N ASN A 53 -24.76 -12.20 8.32
CA ASN A 53 -23.73 -12.45 9.31
C ASN A 53 -23.66 -11.27 10.31
N ASN A 54 -24.23 -11.47 11.49
CA ASN A 54 -24.25 -10.50 12.59
C ASN A 54 -22.93 -10.53 13.37
N ASP A 55 -21.90 -11.20 12.83
CA ASP A 55 -20.53 -11.02 13.24
C ASP A 55 -20.19 -9.52 13.15
N CYS A 56 -20.18 -8.90 14.32
CA CYS A 56 -19.74 -7.54 14.51
C CYS A 56 -18.23 -7.54 14.27
N ASP A 57 -17.84 -7.50 12.99
CA ASP A 57 -16.45 -7.52 12.53
C ASP A 57 -15.76 -6.21 12.94
N PHE A 58 -15.32 -6.14 14.19
CA PHE A 58 -14.59 -5.02 14.76
C PHE A 58 -13.16 -4.89 14.18
N TYR A 59 -12.94 -5.07 12.88
CA TYR A 59 -11.71 -4.76 12.13
C TYR A 59 -11.93 -4.71 10.60
N LYS A 60 -13.12 -4.35 10.09
CA LYS A 60 -13.30 -4.09 8.65
C LYS A 60 -12.53 -2.87 8.14
N PHE A 61 -12.01 -2.04 9.05
CA PHE A 61 -11.23 -0.85 8.72
C PHE A 61 -9.74 -1.13 8.95
N LYS A 62 -8.95 -0.98 7.88
CA LYS A 62 -7.49 -1.09 7.95
C LYS A 62 -6.95 0.11 8.74
N LEU A 63 -6.63 -0.10 10.02
CA LEU A 63 -6.11 0.95 10.92
C LEU A 63 -4.76 1.53 10.46
N ASN A 64 -4.03 0.81 9.60
CA ASN A 64 -2.71 1.21 9.15
C ASN A 64 -2.68 1.36 7.62
N ASN A 65 -2.50 2.60 7.14
CA ASN A 65 -2.16 2.83 5.74
C ASN A 65 -0.68 2.44 5.56
N HIS A 66 -0.41 1.46 4.70
CA HIS A 66 0.96 1.07 4.39
C HIS A 66 1.59 2.24 3.62
N TYR A 67 2.40 3.03 4.31
CA TYR A 67 3.14 4.13 3.71
C TYR A 67 4.48 3.60 3.21
N TYR A 68 4.70 3.66 1.90
CA TYR A 68 5.99 3.36 1.29
C TYR A 68 6.71 4.67 0.99
N PHE A 69 7.79 4.95 1.72
CA PHE A 69 8.63 6.11 1.45
C PHE A 69 9.52 5.83 0.23
N SER A 70 9.16 6.36 -0.94
CA SER A 70 10.01 6.31 -2.11
C SER A 70 11.11 7.38 -1.97
N ILE A 71 12.33 6.94 -1.67
CA ILE A 71 13.50 7.80 -1.65
C ILE A 71 13.92 8.03 -3.11
N ALA A 72 13.53 9.18 -3.66
CA ALA A 72 14.07 9.64 -4.93
C ALA A 72 15.46 10.23 -4.69
N TYR A 73 16.50 9.51 -5.09
CA TYR A 73 17.86 10.05 -5.14
C TYR A 73 17.93 11.01 -6.33
N TYR A 74 17.90 12.31 -6.07
CA TYR A 74 18.19 13.32 -7.08
C TYR A 74 19.70 13.56 -7.10
N THR A 75 20.31 13.46 -8.28
CA THR A 75 21.70 13.86 -8.46
C THR A 75 21.75 15.39 -8.49
N LEU A 76 22.24 16.00 -7.41
CA LEU A 76 22.38 17.45 -7.24
C LEU A 76 23.27 18.13 -8.29
N PHE A 77 24.13 17.36 -8.95
CA PHE A 77 25.10 17.86 -9.90
C PHE A 77 24.94 17.12 -11.21
N HIS A 78 24.48 17.83 -12.22
CA HIS A 78 24.64 17.39 -13.60
C HIS A 78 26.02 17.90 -14.05
N GLU A 79 27.02 17.03 -14.08
CA GLU A 79 28.26 17.35 -14.79
C GLU A 79 27.91 17.51 -16.26
N THR A 80 27.79 18.75 -16.73
CA THR A 80 27.73 19.03 -18.15
C THR A 80 29.15 18.84 -18.69
N ALA A 81 29.41 17.71 -19.34
CA ALA A 81 30.64 17.54 -20.10
C ALA A 81 30.70 18.66 -21.15
N ILE A 82 31.61 19.62 -20.98
CA ILE A 82 31.86 20.67 -21.97
C ILE A 82 32.63 20.01 -23.11
N TYR A 83 31.92 19.43 -24.08
CA TYR A 83 32.53 19.00 -25.32
C TYR A 83 32.67 20.19 -26.25
N LYS A 84 33.90 20.49 -26.68
CA LYS A 84 34.13 21.40 -27.80
C LYS A 84 33.56 20.73 -29.03
N ILE A 85 32.45 21.25 -29.55
CA ILE A 85 31.89 20.80 -30.83
C ILE A 85 32.88 21.20 -31.92
N PRO A 86 33.56 20.25 -32.60
CA PRO A 86 34.34 20.63 -33.76
C PRO A 86 33.38 21.21 -34.80
N VAL A 87 33.74 22.35 -35.41
CA VAL A 87 32.99 22.88 -36.55
C VAL A 87 33.24 21.93 -37.71
N ILE A 88 32.34 20.94 -37.88
CA ILE A 88 32.37 20.05 -39.04
C ILE A 88 31.75 20.82 -40.20
N THR A 89 32.58 21.38 -41.07
CA THR A 89 32.10 21.92 -42.34
C THR A 89 31.73 20.73 -43.23
N TYR A 90 30.45 20.33 -43.16
CA TYR A 90 29.88 19.35 -44.09
C TYR A 90 29.99 19.89 -45.51
N LYS A 91 30.79 19.22 -46.34
CA LYS A 91 30.86 19.47 -47.78
C LYS A 91 30.27 18.26 -48.48
N PHE A 92 28.96 18.30 -48.71
CA PHE A 92 28.29 17.25 -49.48
C PHE A 92 28.66 17.37 -50.94
N LEU A 93 29.43 16.40 -51.38
CA LEU A 93 29.53 16.11 -52.81
C LEU A 93 28.28 15.30 -53.15
N ASN A 94 27.23 16.00 -53.60
CA ASN A 94 26.00 15.40 -54.10
C ASN A 94 26.30 14.62 -55.39
N ASN A 95 26.86 13.43 -55.26
CA ASN A 95 26.90 12.46 -56.33
C ASN A 95 25.65 11.58 -56.17
N TYR A 96 24.50 12.08 -56.62
CA TYR A 96 23.28 11.29 -56.69
C TYR A 96 23.59 9.97 -57.41
N ARG A 97 23.56 8.86 -56.66
CA ARG A 97 23.63 7.51 -57.21
C ARG A 97 22.23 6.92 -57.18
N PRO A 98 21.61 6.61 -58.33
CA PRO A 98 20.32 5.94 -58.33
C PRO A 98 20.44 4.56 -57.66
N LEU A 99 19.48 4.24 -56.78
CA LEU A 99 19.39 2.93 -56.14
C LEU A 99 19.14 1.85 -57.22
N SER A 100 19.73 0.67 -57.05
CA SER A 100 19.56 -0.47 -57.99
C SER A 100 18.19 -1.14 -57.90
N PHE A 101 17.30 -0.63 -57.06
CA PHE A 101 15.97 -1.16 -56.83
C PHE A 101 14.97 -0.02 -56.60
N SER A 102 13.71 -0.30 -56.93
CA SER A 102 12.61 0.61 -56.64
C SER A 102 12.08 0.33 -55.22
N LEU A 103 11.87 1.37 -54.43
CA LEU A 103 11.20 1.25 -53.13
C LEU A 103 9.73 0.94 -53.39
N ARG A 104 9.27 -0.24 -52.97
CA ARG A 104 7.85 -0.58 -53.06
C ARG A 104 7.05 0.33 -52.14
N GLY A 105 5.89 0.77 -52.62
CA GLY A 105 4.98 1.66 -51.89
C GLY A 105 4.58 1.09 -50.53
N PRO A 106 4.18 1.97 -49.59
CA PRO A 106 3.88 1.57 -48.22
C PRO A 106 2.81 0.46 -48.17
N PRO A 107 2.97 -0.58 -47.34
CA PRO A 107 2.01 -1.67 -47.27
C PRO A 107 0.66 -1.14 -46.77
N THR A 108 -0.40 -1.37 -47.53
CA THR A 108 -1.77 -1.03 -47.13
C THR A 108 -2.30 -2.10 -46.17
N LEU A 109 -2.94 -1.66 -45.09
CA LEU A 109 -3.61 -2.54 -44.12
C LEU A 109 -4.89 -3.10 -44.74
N VAL A 110 -5.09 -4.42 -44.65
CA VAL A 110 -6.34 -5.11 -45.01
C VAL A 110 -7.33 -5.01 -43.86
#